data_AF-A0A2A3J4V1-F1
#
_entry.id   AF-A0A2A3J4V1-F1
#
_cell.length_a   1.000
_cell.length_b   1.000
_cell.length_c   1.000
_cell.angle_alpha   90.00
_cell.angle_beta   90.00
_cell.angle_gamma   90.00
#
_symmetry.space_group_name_H-M   'P 1'
#
loop_
_entity.id
_entity.type
_entity.pdbx_description
1 polymer ?
#
loop_
_entity_poly.entity_id
_entity_poly.type
_entity_poly.pdbx_seq_one_letter_code
_entity_poly.pdbx_strand_id
1 'polypeptide(L)'
;MHASRLSRRAVLAGTAAAAALTLGFGKAAEGAEGSDGAGYPASYQVGSTETITAVYRSDDEARTWVRINDDRYQWGWTGQSIAGDPRVYGRVYLATNGRGIQYGEQV
;
A
#
# COMPACT_ATOMS: atom_id res chain seq x y z
N MET A 1 17.26 -1.46 8.15
CA MET A 1 15.92 -2.02 8.44
C MET A 1 16.02 -2.71 9.80
N HIS A 2 15.46 -2.14 10.85
CA HIS A 2 15.41 -2.76 12.17
C HIS A 2 13.97 -3.20 12.38
N ALA A 3 13.73 -4.51 12.27
CA ALA A 3 12.41 -5.11 12.39
C ALA A 3 11.93 -4.98 13.84
N SER A 4 11.05 -4.00 14.08
CA SER A 4 10.33 -3.87 15.33
C SER A 4 9.31 -4.99 15.42
N ARG A 5 9.36 -5.71 16.55
CA ARG A 5 8.43 -6.75 16.96
C ARG A 5 6.99 -6.32 16.67
N LEU A 6 6.24 -7.25 16.07
CA LEU A 6 4.81 -7.16 15.75
C LEU A 6 4.00 -6.73 16.99
N SER A 7 3.86 -5.42 17.17
CA SER A 7 2.77 -4.84 17.96
C SER A 7 1.50 -5.07 17.14
N ARG A 8 0.60 -5.89 17.68
CA ARG A 8 -0.79 -6.13 17.26
C ARG A 8 -1.21 -5.20 16.12
N ARG A 9 -1.20 -5.74 14.89
CA ARG A 9 -1.71 -5.06 13.70
C ARG A 9 -3.09 -4.50 14.03
N ALA A 10 -3.17 -3.18 14.21
CA ALA A 10 -4.42 -2.48 14.03
C ALA A 10 -4.79 -2.68 12.56
N VAL A 11 -5.58 -3.72 12.30
CA VAL A 11 -6.37 -3.80 11.08
C VAL A 11 -7.43 -2.73 11.25
N LEU A 12 -7.12 -1.51 10.82
CA LEU A 12 -8.16 -0.53 10.47
C LEU A 12 -8.81 -1.11 9.22
N ALA A 13 -9.84 -1.94 9.42
CA ALA A 13 -10.70 -2.41 8.34
C ALA A 13 -11.55 -1.23 7.85
N GLY A 14 -10.92 -0.25 7.20
CA GLY A 14 -11.63 0.75 6.40
C GLY A 14 -12.12 0.05 5.14
N THR A 15 -13.44 -0.11 5.02
CA THR A 15 -14.09 -0.96 4.00
C THR A 15 -14.21 -0.29 2.63
N ALA A 16 -13.70 0.93 2.46
CA ALA A 16 -13.50 1.57 1.16
C ALA A 16 -12.45 2.69 1.27
N ALA A 17 -11.68 2.94 0.21
CA ALA A 17 -10.93 4.17 0.11
C ALA A 17 -11.91 5.35 -0.03
N ALA A 18 -11.86 6.32 0.88
CA ALA A 18 -12.66 7.54 0.80
C ALA A 18 -12.16 8.49 -0.29
N ALA A 19 -10.83 8.50 -0.52
CA ALA A 19 -10.20 9.23 -1.62
C ALA A 19 -8.85 8.57 -1.98
N ALA A 20 -8.52 8.56 -3.28
CA ALA A 20 -7.21 8.14 -3.77
C ALA A 20 -6.56 9.30 -4.55
N LEU A 21 -5.33 9.65 -4.18
CA LEU A 21 -4.51 10.62 -4.92
C LEU A 21 -3.77 9.93 -6.08
N THR A 22 -3.28 8.72 -5.85
CA THR A 22 -2.65 7.87 -6.86
C THR A 22 -2.83 6.39 -6.50
N LEU A 23 -2.89 5.53 -7.52
CA LEU A 23 -3.09 4.09 -7.42
C LEU A 23 -2.16 3.38 -8.39
N GLY A 24 -1.61 2.24 -8.00
CA GLY A 24 -0.80 1.38 -8.85
C GLY A 24 -0.87 -0.08 -8.41
N PHE A 25 -0.57 -1.00 -9.33
CA PHE A 25 -0.60 -2.44 -9.06
C PHE A 25 0.80 -3.02 -8.94
N GLY A 26 0.92 -4.12 -8.19
CA GLY A 26 2.14 -4.93 -8.10
C GLY A 26 1.83 -6.42 -8.19
N LYS A 27 2.81 -7.26 -7.84
CA LYS A 27 2.63 -8.71 -7.80
C LYS A 27 1.50 -9.08 -6.84
N ALA A 28 0.67 -10.04 -7.22
CA ALA A 28 -0.36 -10.63 -6.35
C ALA A 28 0.26 -11.27 -5.10
N ALA A 29 -0.47 -11.25 -3.98
CA ALA A 29 -0.10 -12.04 -2.82
C ALA A 29 -0.21 -13.54 -3.15
N GLU A 30 0.60 -14.37 -2.49
CA GLU A 30 0.41 -15.82 -2.57
C GLU A 30 -0.97 -16.18 -1.98
N GLY A 31 -1.76 -16.93 -2.74
CA GLY A 31 -3.13 -17.27 -2.37
C GLY A 31 -4.13 -16.10 -2.43
N ALA A 32 -3.77 -14.96 -3.03
CA ALA A 32 -4.78 -13.96 -3.38
C ALA A 32 -5.81 -14.57 -4.33
N GLU A 33 -7.09 -14.46 -3.99
CA GLU A 33 -8.20 -14.89 -4.85
C GLU A 33 -8.95 -13.66 -5.32
N GLY A 34 -8.84 -13.39 -6.62
CA GLY A 34 -9.69 -12.47 -7.32
C GLY A 34 -11.10 -13.02 -7.45
N SER A 35 -12.03 -12.12 -7.78
CA SER A 35 -13.43 -12.42 -8.06
C SER A 35 -13.62 -13.39 -9.24
N ASP A 36 -12.61 -13.54 -10.10
CA ASP A 36 -12.54 -14.49 -11.20
C ASP A 36 -11.85 -15.82 -10.84
N GLY A 37 -11.41 -15.99 -9.58
CA GLY A 37 -10.67 -17.15 -9.10
C GLY A 37 -9.18 -17.15 -9.46
N ALA A 38 -8.66 -16.09 -10.10
CA ALA A 38 -7.24 -15.92 -10.39
C ALA A 38 -6.54 -15.04 -9.33
N GLY A 39 -5.21 -15.06 -9.29
CA GLY A 39 -4.46 -14.17 -8.41
C GLY A 39 -4.62 -12.70 -8.78
N TYR A 40 -5.29 -11.92 -7.93
CA TYR A 40 -5.47 -10.48 -8.18
C TYR A 40 -4.20 -9.68 -7.82
N PRO A 41 -3.72 -8.78 -8.69
CA PRO A 41 -2.57 -7.91 -8.39
C PRO A 41 -2.76 -7.12 -7.10
N ALA A 42 -1.73 -7.02 -6.25
CA ALA A 42 -1.80 -6.18 -5.07
C ALA A 42 -1.97 -4.71 -5.49
N SER A 43 -2.96 -4.03 -4.92
CA SER A 43 -3.22 -2.61 -5.15
C SER A 43 -2.47 -1.78 -4.12
N TYR A 44 -1.83 -0.70 -4.57
CA TYR A 44 -1.15 0.26 -3.72
C TYR A 44 -1.71 1.65 -3.98
N GLN A 45 -2.01 2.40 -2.93
CA GLN A 45 -2.48 3.79 -3.08
C GLN A 45 -1.81 4.75 -2.10
N VAL A 46 -1.77 6.01 -2.50
CA VAL A 46 -1.77 7.13 -1.55
C VAL A 46 -3.19 7.65 -1.51
N GLY A 47 -3.80 7.63 -0.34
CA GLY A 47 -5.21 7.99 -0.20
C GLY A 47 -5.63 7.99 1.25
N SER A 48 -6.91 8.20 1.51
CA SER A 48 -7.52 8.06 2.83
C SER A 48 -8.51 6.90 2.83
N THR A 49 -8.48 6.08 3.86
CA THR A 49 -9.52 5.09 4.14
C THR A 49 -10.57 5.65 5.09
N GLU A 50 -10.18 6.55 6.02
CA GLU A 50 -11.09 7.37 6.83
C GLU A 50 -10.43 8.70 7.23
N THR A 51 -9.62 8.71 8.29
CA THR A 51 -9.12 9.93 8.94
C THR A 51 -7.72 10.35 8.53
N ILE A 52 -6.96 9.46 7.86
CA ILE A 52 -5.55 9.69 7.55
C ILE A 52 -5.22 9.41 6.09
N THR A 53 -4.59 10.39 5.44
CA THR A 53 -3.92 10.19 4.15
C THR A 53 -2.60 9.49 4.39
N ALA A 54 -2.44 8.30 3.83
CA ALA A 54 -1.27 7.46 4.03
C ALA A 54 -1.02 6.57 2.81
N VAL A 55 0.04 5.77 2.87
CA VAL A 55 0.32 4.75 1.84
C VAL A 55 -0.33 3.45 2.28
N TYR A 56 -1.17 2.88 1.43
CA TYR A 56 -1.92 1.67 1.71
C TYR A 56 -1.67 0.59 0.67
N ARG A 57 -1.79 -0.67 1.08
CA ARG A 57 -1.87 -1.85 0.20
C ARG A 57 -3.19 -2.58 0.42
N SER A 58 -3.78 -3.10 -0.65
CA SER A 58 -4.85 -4.10 -0.62
C SER A 58 -4.40 -5.33 -1.39
N ASP A 59 -4.75 -6.50 -0.87
CA ASP A 59 -4.47 -7.80 -1.47
C ASP A 59 -5.76 -8.52 -1.90
N ASP A 60 -6.91 -7.85 -1.79
CA ASP A 60 -8.25 -8.44 -1.85
C ASP A 60 -9.22 -7.61 -2.71
N GLU A 61 -8.73 -7.06 -3.83
CA GLU A 61 -9.48 -6.23 -4.77
C GLU A 61 -10.03 -4.93 -4.13
N ALA A 62 -9.19 -4.26 -3.33
CA ALA A 62 -9.54 -3.00 -2.65
C ALA A 62 -10.68 -3.12 -1.62
N ARG A 63 -11.07 -4.33 -1.21
CA ARG A 63 -12.07 -4.56 -0.16
C ARG A 63 -11.54 -4.15 1.22
N THR A 64 -10.27 -4.43 1.50
CA THR A 64 -9.60 -4.00 2.73
C THR A 64 -8.23 -3.40 2.42
N TRP A 65 -7.77 -2.50 3.29
CA TRP A 65 -6.53 -1.76 3.12
C TRP A 65 -5.68 -1.84 4.39
N VAL A 66 -4.38 -2.07 4.20
CA VAL A 66 -3.37 -2.05 5.26
C VAL A 66 -2.46 -0.85 5.05
N ARG A 67 -2.28 -0.01 6.09
CA ARG A 67 -1.31 1.09 6.05
C ARG A 67 0.11 0.50 6.03
N ILE A 68 0.92 0.88 5.06
CA ILE A 68 2.28 0.35 4.86
C ILE A 68 3.40 1.36 5.17
N ASN A 69 3.06 2.63 5.42
CA ASN A 69 3.98 3.60 6.02
C ASN A 69 3.65 3.84 7.50
N ASP A 70 4.54 4.55 8.22
CA ASP A 70 4.34 4.92 9.63
C ASP A 70 4.56 6.42 9.85
N ASP A 71 4.25 6.93 11.05
CA ASP A 71 4.28 8.36 11.35
C ASP A 71 5.68 9.00 11.21
N ARG A 72 6.75 8.21 11.20
CA ARG A 72 8.12 8.68 10.92
C ARG A 72 8.45 8.71 9.42
N TYR A 73 7.68 7.98 8.61
CA TYR A 73 7.86 7.83 7.17
C TYR A 73 6.67 8.40 6.37
N GLN A 74 6.56 9.73 6.34
CA GLN A 74 5.48 10.45 5.64
C GLN A 74 5.92 11.14 4.33
N TRP A 75 7.19 11.52 4.23
CA TRP A 75 7.82 12.12 3.04
C TRP A 75 7.20 13.39 2.44
N GLY A 76 6.26 14.03 3.12
CA GLY A 76 5.62 15.26 2.64
C GLY A 76 4.53 14.93 1.63
N TRP A 77 4.58 15.56 0.45
CA TRP A 77 3.57 15.32 -0.58
C TRP A 77 3.93 14.09 -1.45
N THR A 78 3.02 13.11 -1.48
CA THR A 78 3.23 11.78 -2.07
C THR A 78 2.18 11.42 -3.13
N GLY A 79 1.29 12.35 -3.48
CA GLY A 79 0.17 12.09 -4.40
C GLY A 79 0.54 12.00 -5.88
N GLN A 80 1.83 11.98 -6.26
CA GLN A 80 2.24 12.07 -7.67
C GLN A 80 2.00 10.76 -8.43
N SER A 81 2.59 9.68 -7.92
CA SER A 81 2.65 8.39 -8.61
C SER A 81 3.11 7.31 -7.64
N ILE A 82 2.51 6.13 -7.78
CA ILE A 82 2.87 4.93 -7.03
C ILE A 82 2.87 3.73 -7.99
N ALA A 83 3.84 2.83 -7.83
CA ALA A 83 3.92 1.60 -8.63
C ALA A 83 4.37 0.44 -7.74
N GLY A 84 3.62 -0.66 -7.75
CA GLY A 84 4.07 -1.92 -7.17
C GLY A 84 5.06 -2.62 -8.11
N ASP A 85 5.93 -3.48 -7.56
CA ASP A 85 6.78 -4.33 -8.41
C ASP A 85 5.98 -5.56 -8.89
N PRO A 86 5.84 -5.80 -10.21
CA PRO A 86 5.13 -6.97 -10.71
C PRO A 86 5.86 -8.29 -10.43
N ARG A 87 7.13 -8.25 -10.00
CA ARG A 87 7.98 -9.44 -9.78
C ARG A 87 8.17 -9.79 -8.30
N VAL A 88 8.05 -8.81 -7.41
CA VAL A 88 8.30 -8.96 -5.97
C VAL A 88 7.07 -8.51 -5.18
N TYR A 89 6.42 -9.45 -4.48
CA TYR A 89 5.26 -9.15 -3.65
C TYR A 89 5.64 -8.21 -2.51
N GLY A 90 4.76 -7.25 -2.19
CA GLY A 90 4.98 -6.27 -1.13
C GLY A 90 5.92 -5.12 -1.48
N ARG A 91 6.65 -5.16 -2.61
CA ARG A 91 7.52 -4.06 -3.02
C ARG A 91 6.73 -2.95 -3.71
N VAL A 92 6.97 -1.71 -3.29
CA VAL A 92 6.35 -0.50 -3.86
C VAL A 92 7.36 0.63 -4.01
N TYR A 93 7.19 1.41 -5.07
CA TYR A 93 7.94 2.62 -5.37
C TYR A 93 6.99 3.82 -5.33
N LEU A 94 7.38 4.88 -4.62
CA LEU A 94 6.55 6.05 -4.36
C LEU A 94 7.28 7.33 -4.77
N ALA A 95 6.70 8.07 -5.72
CA ALA A 95 7.20 9.38 -6.10
C ALA A 95 6.78 10.44 -5.07
N THR A 96 7.72 11.30 -4.71
CA THR A 96 7.52 12.38 -3.74
C THR A 96 7.85 13.72 -4.37
N ASN A 97 7.23 14.79 -3.87
CA ASN A 97 7.64 16.14 -4.24
C ASN A 97 8.81 16.59 -3.34
N GLY A 98 10.04 16.47 -3.86
CA GLY A 98 11.25 17.00 -3.23
C GLY A 98 12.08 16.02 -2.41
N ARG A 99 11.73 14.73 -2.35
CA ARG A 99 12.52 13.69 -1.66
C ARG A 99 12.89 12.48 -2.53
N GLY A 100 12.70 12.58 -3.84
CA GLY A 100 13.03 11.51 -4.79
C GLY A 100 11.99 10.37 -4.77
N ILE A 101 12.45 9.16 -5.11
CA ILE A 101 11.62 7.96 -5.13
C ILE A 101 11.91 7.14 -3.87
N GLN A 102 10.88 6.95 -3.04
CA GLN A 102 10.95 6.05 -1.92
C GLN A 102 10.65 4.63 -2.39
N TYR A 103 11.31 3.65 -1.78
CA TYR A 103 10.94 2.25 -1.94
C TYR A 103 10.66 1.63 -0.57
N GLY A 104 9.76 0.66 -0.53
CA GLY A 104 9.48 -0.15 0.64
C GLY A 104 9.15 -1.57 0.23
N GLU A 105 9.49 -2.52 1.09
CA GLU A 105 9.17 -3.93 0.93
C GLU A 105 8.88 -4.49 2.32
N GLN A 106 7.82 -5.31 2.42
CA GLN A 106 7.50 -6.00 3.66
C GLN A 106 8.28 -7.32 3.68
N VAL A 107 9.17 -7.47 4.67
CA VAL A 107 9.88 -8.72 4.98
C VAL A 107 9.08 -9.64 5.90
#